data_AF-A0A0F7LNY1-F1
#
_entry.id   AF-A0A0F7LNY1-F1
#
_cell.length_a   1.000
_cell.length_b   1.000
_cell.length_c   1.000
_cell.angle_alpha   90.00
_cell.angle_beta   90.00
_cell.angle_gamma   90.00
#
_symmetry.space_group_name_H-M   'P 1'
#
loop_
_entity.id
_entity.type
_entity.pdbx_description
1 polymer ?
#
loop_
_entity_poly.entity_id
_entity_poly.type
_entity_poly.pdbx_seq_one_letter_code
_entity_poly.pdbx_strand_id
1 'polypeptide(L)' 'MGAIGLDDNMKLLVSEGVNGSHMVERLFWDFAGHSLLLPKNREHYPLELFVKWHQEQVFRR' A
#
# COMPACT_ATOMS: atom_id res chain seq x y z
N MET A 1 2.58 -0.40 -14.04
CA MET A 1 3.32 -0.08 -12.80
C MET A 1 2.34 0.51 -11.80
N GLY A 2 2.40 0.06 -10.56
CA GLY A 2 1.49 0.41 -9.47
C GLY A 2 2.03 1.56 -8.62
N ALA A 3 1.16 2.52 -8.33
CA ALA A 3 1.44 3.70 -7.53
C ALA A 3 1.31 3.46 -6.01
N ILE A 4 0.52 2.45 -5.63
CA ILE A 4 0.15 2.16 -4.24
C ILE A 4 0.52 0.70 -3.97
N GLY A 5 1.07 0.42 -2.80
CA GLY A 5 1.46 -0.92 -2.37
C GLY A 5 1.38 -1.10 -0.86
N LEU A 6 1.76 -2.27 -0.38
CA LEU A 6 1.89 -2.60 1.03
C LEU A 6 3.31 -3.08 1.34
N ASP A 7 3.77 -2.84 2.57
CA ASP A 7 4.96 -3.50 3.11
C ASP A 7 4.65 -4.80 3.85
N ASP A 8 5.72 -5.53 4.21
CA ASP A 8 5.63 -6.79 4.95
C ASP A 8 4.97 -6.62 6.33
N ASN A 9 4.85 -5.39 6.83
CA ASN A 9 4.19 -5.02 8.08
C ASN A 9 2.79 -4.42 7.85
N MET A 10 2.21 -4.59 6.65
CA MET A 10 0.90 -4.05 6.25
C MET A 10 0.81 -2.52 6.37
N LYS A 11 1.91 -1.82 6.10
CA LYS A 11 1.94 -0.36 5.98
C LYS A 11 1.70 0.07 4.54
N LEU A 12 1.03 1.20 4.37
CA LEU A 12 0.81 1.77 3.05
C LEU A 12 2.11 2.29 2.45
N LEU A 13 2.41 1.87 1.22
CA LEU A 13 3.46 2.42 0.38
C LEU A 13 2.85 3.26 -0.74
N VAL A 14 3.43 4.43 -0.99
CA VAL A 14 3.05 5.32 -2.09
C VAL A 14 4.33 5.62 -2.88
N SER A 15 4.30 5.40 -4.20
CA SER A 15 5.44 5.66 -5.08
C SER A 15 5.75 7.16 -5.13
N GLU A 16 7.03 7.51 -5.26
CA GLU A 16 7.46 8.91 -5.40
C GLU A 16 6.89 9.58 -6.66
N GLY A 17 6.58 8.78 -7.69
CA GLY A 17 5.99 9.27 -8.94
C GLY A 17 4.50 9.59 -8.86
N VAL A 18 3.85 9.43 -7.70
CA VAL A 18 2.44 9.76 -7.52
C VAL A 18 2.27 11.27 -7.47
N ASN A 19 1.56 11.80 -8.45
CA ASN A 19 1.06 13.17 -8.43
C ASN A 19 -0.39 13.16 -7.92
N GLY A 20 -0.83 14.26 -7.29
CA GLY A 20 -2.12 14.26 -6.63
C GLY A 20 -2.77 15.62 -6.46
N SER A 21 -4.10 15.60 -6.49
CA SER A 21 -4.92 16.65 -5.90
C SER A 21 -5.02 16.43 -4.39
N HIS A 22 -5.67 17.35 -3.69
CA HIS A 22 -5.96 17.24 -2.25
C HIS A 22 -6.67 15.93 -1.83
N MET A 23 -7.33 15.22 -2.76
CA MET A 23 -7.91 13.90 -2.47
C MET A 23 -6.84 12.81 -2.32
N VAL A 24 -5.76 12.87 -3.12
CA VAL A 24 -4.66 11.90 -3.04
C VAL A 24 -3.89 12.07 -1.74
N GLU A 25 -3.70 13.31 -1.30
CA GLU A 25 -3.12 13.62 -0.01
C GLU A 25 -3.88 12.93 1.13
N ARG A 26 -5.19 13.20 1.22
CA ARG A 26 -6.06 12.66 2.27
C ARG A 26 -6.24 11.15 2.24
N LEU A 27 -6.21 10.53 1.06
CA LEU A 27 -6.46 9.10 0.94
C LEU A 27 -5.19 8.27 1.02
N PHE A 28 -4.03 8.83 0.66
CA PHE A 28 -2.80 8.05 0.51
C PHE A 28 -1.60 8.69 1.21
N TRP A 29 -1.26 9.96 0.95
CA TRP A 29 -0.03 10.54 1.52
C TRP A 29 -0.10 10.65 3.04
N ASP A 30 -1.25 11.04 3.60
CA ASP A 30 -1.47 11.12 5.05
C ASP A 30 -1.29 9.76 5.76
N PHE A 31 -1.46 8.66 5.04
CA PHE A 31 -1.36 7.30 5.56
C PHE A 31 -0.07 6.58 5.14
N ALA A 32 0.77 7.19 4.30
CA ALA A 32 2.02 6.57 3.85
C ALA A 32 2.92 6.23 5.06
N GLY A 33 3.46 5.02 5.09
CA GLY A 33 4.28 4.51 6.20
C GLY A 33 3.52 4.16 7.49
N HIS A 34 2.20 4.38 7.54
CA HIS A 34 1.36 3.99 8.67
C HIS A 34 0.79 2.59 8.45
N SER A 35 0.61 1.85 9.55
CA SER A 35 -0.04 0.54 9.51
C SER A 35 -1.52 0.68 9.16
N LEU A 36 -1.98 -0.15 8.23
CA LEU A 36 -3.39 -0.17 7.87
C LEU A 36 -4.24 -0.84 8.95
N LEU A 37 -5.49 -0.38 9.05
CA LEU A 37 -6.53 -1.14 9.72
C LEU A 37 -6.83 -2.37 8.87
N LEU A 38 -6.66 -3.54 9.47
CA LEU A 38 -6.90 -4.80 8.79
C LEU A 38 -8.37 -5.23 8.92
N PRO A 39 -8.86 -6.07 8.00
CA PRO A 39 -10.19 -6.67 8.14
C PRO A 39 -10.40 -7.34 9.51
N LYS A 40 -11.65 -7.48 9.93
CA LYS A 40 -11.97 -8.21 11.16
C LYS A 40 -11.68 -9.71 11.03
N ASN A 41 -11.94 -10.29 9.86
CA ASN A 41 -11.61 -11.68 9.56
C ASN A 41 -10.19 -11.79 8.97
N ARG A 42 -9.34 -12.61 9.60
CA ARG A 42 -7.96 -12.84 9.18
C ARG A 42 -7.85 -13.59 7.86
N GLU A 43 -8.86 -14.36 7.46
CA GLU A 43 -8.88 -15.04 6.16
C GLU A 43 -8.94 -14.05 4.97
N HIS A 44 -9.35 -12.81 5.23
CA HIS A 44 -9.35 -11.75 4.22
C HIS A 44 -8.05 -10.94 4.22
N TYR A 45 -7.03 -11.36 4.96
CA TYR A 45 -5.76 -10.64 4.96
C TYR A 45 -5.04 -10.93 3.66
N PRO A 46 -4.29 -9.95 3.13
CA PRO A 46 -3.35 -10.23 2.06
C PRO A 46 -2.38 -11.31 2.53
N LEU A 47 -2.26 -12.39 1.77
CA LEU A 47 -1.21 -13.37 2.03
C LEU A 47 0.15 -12.73 1.76
N GLU A 48 1.12 -13.03 2.62
CA GLU A 48 2.48 -12.50 2.55
C GLU A 48 3.10 -12.69 1.15
N LEU A 49 2.90 -13.86 0.53
CA LEU A 49 3.36 -14.15 -0.82
C LEU A 49 2.84 -13.14 -1.86
N PHE A 50 1.58 -12.71 -1.75
CA PHE A 50 0.99 -11.76 -2.67
C PHE A 50 1.44 -10.32 -2.41
N VAL A 51 1.66 -9.96 -1.14
CA VAL A 51 2.25 -8.65 -0.78
C VAL A 51 3.64 -8.54 -1.39
N LYS A 52 4.50 -9.53 -1.16
CA LYS A 52 5.86 -9.58 -1.68
C LYS A 52 5.89 -9.55 -3.22
N TRP A 53 5.09 -10.39 -3.87
CA TRP A 53 5.00 -10.38 -5.33
C TRP A 53 4.56 -9.01 -5.87
N HIS A 54 3.55 -8.39 -5.24
CA HIS A 54 3.07 -7.08 -5.67
C HIS A 54 4.17 -6.01 -5.52
N GLN A 55 4.93 -6.03 -4.43
CA GLN A 55 6.06 -5.11 -4.26
C GLN A 55 7.14 -5.27 -5.34
N GLU A 56 7.46 -6.51 -5.71
CA GLU A 56 8.55 -6.81 -6.64
C GLU A 56 8.15 -6.57 -8.10
N GLN A 57 6.90 -6.86 -8.46
CA GLN A 57 6.46 -6.94 -9.85
C GLN A 57 5.55 -5.78 -10.28
N VAL A 58 4.85 -5.16 -9.32
CA VAL A 58 3.82 -4.15 -9.62
C VAL A 58 4.23 -2.79 -9.08
N PHE A 59 4.55 -2.69 -7.80
CA PHE A 59 4.83 -1.42 -7.14
C PHE A 59 6.06 -0.75 -7.75
N ARG A 60 5.89 0.50 -8.18
CA ARG A 60 6.99 1.35 -8.59
C ARG A 60 7.57 1.98 -7.33
N ARG A 61 8.84 1.73 -7.05
CA ARG A 61 9.57 2.54 -6.07
C ARG A 61 9.66 3.96 -6.59
#